data_AF-A0A7R8WQ99-F1
#
_entry.id   AF-A0A7R8WQ99-F1
#
_cell.length_a   1.000
_cell.length_b   1.000
_cell.length_c   1.000
_cell.angle_alpha   90.00
_cell.angle_beta   90.00
_cell.angle_gamma   90.00
#
_symmetry.space_group_name_H-M   'P 1'
#
loop_
_entity.id
_entity.type
_entity.pdbx_description
1 polymer ?
#
loop_
_entity_poly.entity_id
_entity_poly.type
_entity_poly.pdbx_seq_one_letter_code
_entity_poly.pdbx_strand_id
1 'polypeptide(L)'
;MVKITFPDGNVREYEAGTTALQVAESISSGLARNVLSATVNGEIVDATRPIKTDAEVKFNTWNDPEGKYAFWHSSAHLLAEALEALYPDVKFGIGPPIENGFYYDIDTGDLVLTPDDFKKIEDKMLELAREKNEYIRKEVSKADAIKYFEEKGDPYKLELIDGLNDGEITFYTQGSGLPIWLPKGTQIRERLQDYLRKEQQKQGYQMVVTPHIGGKELYVTSGHYAKYGEDSFQPIHTPREGEEFLLKPMNCPHHCEIYGHRPRSYKELPLRIGEFGTVYRYEQSGELHGLSRVRGFTQDDAHIFCTPEQLKGEFLQVLELTTRVLDKMGFKDFTAQISLRDPDNPDKYIGSVENWEAAEKAIIEATQEVEMETVTELGEAAFYGPKLDFMVRDALG
;
A
#
# COMPACT_ATOMS: atom_id res chain seq x y z
N MET A 1 18.62 24.39 23.48
CA MET A 1 19.88 24.42 22.72
C MET A 1 20.82 23.35 23.24
N VAL A 2 21.43 22.58 22.34
CA VAL A 2 22.50 21.60 22.60
C VAL A 2 23.77 22.06 21.88
N LYS A 3 24.93 21.81 22.47
CA LYS A 3 26.24 22.12 21.88
C LYS A 3 26.76 20.92 21.12
N ILE A 4 27.06 21.13 19.84
CA ILE A 4 27.66 20.11 18.97
C ILE A 4 29.10 20.52 18.67
N THR A 5 30.02 19.64 19.07
CA THR A 5 31.46 19.77 18.82
C THR A 5 31.84 18.94 17.61
N PHE A 6 32.52 19.55 16.63
CA PHE A 6 32.99 18.91 15.41
C PHE A 6 34.46 18.46 15.52
N PRO A 7 34.95 17.58 14.63
CA PRO A 7 36.33 17.06 14.70
C PRO A 7 37.43 18.12 14.55
N ASP A 8 37.12 19.27 13.96
CA ASP A 8 38.02 20.43 13.84
C ASP A 8 38.07 21.29 15.12
N GLY A 9 37.34 20.90 16.17
CA GLY A 9 37.22 21.62 17.43
C GLY A 9 36.20 22.76 17.41
N ASN A 10 35.54 23.02 16.27
CA ASN A 10 34.49 24.02 16.22
C ASN A 10 33.26 23.56 16.99
N VAL A 11 32.61 24.49 17.68
CA VAL A 11 31.37 24.24 18.44
C VAL A 11 30.25 25.10 17.84
N ARG A 12 29.10 24.49 17.61
CA ARG A 12 27.87 25.20 17.19
C ARG A 12 26.70 24.79 18.07
N GLU A 13 25.72 25.68 18.19
CA GLU A 13 24.51 25.44 18.98
C GLU A 13 23.32 25.12 18.06
N TYR A 14 22.55 24.09 18.42
CA TYR A 14 21.35 23.66 17.71
C TYR A 14 20.19 23.46 18.67
N GLU A 15 18.95 23.38 18.16
CA GLU A 15 17.81 23.02 18.97
C GLU A 15 17.90 21.57 19.45
N ALA A 16 17.48 21.31 20.69
CA ALA A 16 17.49 19.96 21.24
C ALA A 16 16.56 19.06 20.41
N GLY A 17 17.05 17.89 20.02
CA GLY A 17 16.34 16.98 19.11
C GLY A 17 16.69 17.14 17.64
N THR A 18 17.60 18.07 17.29
CA THR A 18 18.16 18.15 15.93
C THR A 18 18.92 16.85 15.60
N THR A 19 18.82 16.39 14.35
CA THR A 19 19.48 15.16 13.89
C THR A 19 20.83 15.45 13.25
N ALA A 20 21.74 14.47 13.21
CA ALA A 20 23.02 14.66 12.53
C ALA A 20 22.85 15.02 11.04
N LEU A 21 21.82 14.51 10.37
CA LEU A 21 21.49 14.88 9.00
C LEU A 21 21.12 16.36 8.87
N GLN A 22 20.31 16.89 9.77
CA GLN A 22 19.94 18.32 9.79
C GLN A 22 21.16 19.21 10.10
N VAL A 23 22.04 18.77 11.00
CA VAL A 23 23.32 19.46 11.26
C VAL A 23 24.18 19.46 10.00
N ALA A 24 24.34 18.32 9.33
CA ALA A 24 25.08 18.22 8.06
C ALA A 24 24.50 19.14 6.99
N GLU A 25 23.17 19.21 6.87
CA GLU A 25 22.48 20.08 5.91
C GLU A 25 22.70 21.57 6.18
N SER A 26 22.74 21.96 7.46
CA SER A 26 23.09 23.34 7.87
C SER A 26 24.53 23.74 7.51
N ILE A 27 25.43 22.76 7.35
CA ILE A 27 26.82 22.99 6.91
C ILE A 27 26.88 23.06 5.39
N SER A 28 26.37 22.04 4.70
CA SER A 28 26.18 22.06 3.25
C SER A 28 25.26 20.94 2.77
N SER A 29 24.49 21.20 1.70
CA SER A 29 23.70 20.18 1.02
C SER A 29 24.56 19.07 0.39
N GLY A 30 25.81 19.38 0.03
CA GLY A 30 26.79 18.41 -0.45
C GLY A 30 27.14 17.37 0.62
N LEU A 31 27.38 17.83 1.86
CA LEU A 31 27.66 16.94 2.98
C LEU A 31 26.43 16.09 3.31
N ALA A 32 25.26 16.72 3.49
CA ALA A 32 24.01 16.01 3.83
C ALA A 32 23.69 14.86 2.86
N ARG A 33 23.93 15.03 1.56
CA ARG A 33 23.71 13.97 0.55
C ARG A 33 24.67 12.78 0.67
N ASN A 34 25.82 12.95 1.30
CA ASN A 34 26.86 11.92 1.39
C ASN A 34 27.01 11.29 2.78
N VAL A 35 26.30 11.82 3.79
CA VAL A 35 26.29 11.25 5.14
C VAL A 35 25.47 9.96 5.14
N LEU A 36 26.07 8.89 5.64
CA LEU A 36 25.42 7.57 5.78
C LEU A 36 25.03 7.30 7.24
N SER A 37 25.88 7.70 8.18
CA SER A 37 25.65 7.63 9.62
C SER A 37 26.40 8.75 10.33
N ALA A 38 26.25 8.86 11.65
CA ALA A 38 27.05 9.76 12.45
C ALA A 38 27.67 9.02 13.65
N THR A 39 28.87 9.40 14.04
CA THR A 39 29.44 8.99 15.33
C THR A 39 29.16 10.09 16.33
N VAL A 40 28.34 9.80 17.34
CA VAL A 40 27.91 10.72 18.39
C VAL A 40 28.47 10.21 19.72
N ASN A 41 29.35 10.99 20.35
CA ASN A 41 30.03 10.61 21.60
C ASN A 41 30.74 9.24 21.54
N GLY A 42 31.31 8.90 20.39
CA GLY A 42 32.02 7.63 20.17
C GLY A 42 31.14 6.46 19.71
N GLU A 43 29.82 6.62 19.67
CA GLU A 43 28.88 5.59 19.19
C GLU A 43 28.39 5.88 17.77
N ILE A 44 28.36 4.86 16.91
CA ILE A 44 27.76 4.98 15.57
C ILE A 44 26.24 4.95 15.71
N VAL A 45 25.58 5.98 15.19
CA VAL A 45 24.12 6.16 15.23
C VAL A 45 23.58 6.55 13.86
N ASP A 46 22.27 6.32 13.66
CA ASP A 46 21.56 6.76 12.46
C ASP A 46 21.68 8.27 12.29
N ALA A 47 21.86 8.73 11.05
CA ALA A 47 21.94 10.17 10.75
C ALA A 47 20.65 10.93 11.14
N THR A 48 19.52 10.23 11.23
CA THR A 48 18.21 10.76 11.63
C THR A 48 17.93 10.64 13.12
N ARG A 49 18.82 10.06 13.94
CA ARG A 49 18.63 9.94 15.39
C ARG A 49 18.68 11.33 16.06
N PRO A 50 17.66 11.72 16.85
CA PRO A 50 17.65 13.01 17.54
C PRO A 50 18.76 13.13 18.60
N ILE A 51 19.51 14.24 18.57
CA ILE A 51 20.55 14.56 19.55
C ILE A 51 19.92 15.42 20.66
N LYS A 52 19.80 14.87 21.87
CA LYS A 52 19.08 15.51 23.00
C LYS A 52 19.99 16.24 23.99
N THR A 53 21.28 15.93 23.99
CA THR A 53 22.28 16.49 24.90
C THR A 53 23.47 16.99 24.11
N ASP A 54 24.35 17.73 24.78
CA ASP A 54 25.63 18.13 24.19
C ASP A 54 26.40 16.89 23.71
N ALA A 55 27.02 17.00 22.54
CA ALA A 55 27.65 15.86 21.90
C ALA A 55 28.81 16.23 20.97
N GLU A 56 29.77 15.33 20.88
CA GLU A 56 30.78 15.30 19.81
C GLU A 56 30.21 14.55 18.61
N VAL A 57 30.21 15.18 17.42
CA VAL A 57 29.61 14.62 16.21
C VAL A 57 30.63 14.55 15.09
N LYS A 58 30.86 13.34 14.58
CA LYS A 58 31.57 13.07 13.32
C LYS A 58 30.57 12.54 12.29
N PHE A 59 30.54 13.14 11.11
CA PHE A 59 29.75 12.61 9.99
C PHE A 59 30.52 11.49 9.30
N ASN A 60 29.86 10.36 9.13
CA ASN A 60 30.46 9.20 8.48
C ASN A 60 29.94 9.10 7.05
N THR A 61 30.85 9.16 6.09
CA THR A 61 30.58 9.06 4.66
C THR A 61 31.04 7.70 4.13
N TRP A 62 30.84 7.43 2.84
CA TRP A 62 31.37 6.22 2.19
C TRP A 62 32.89 6.04 2.33
N ASN A 63 33.63 7.13 2.54
CA ASN A 63 35.08 7.06 2.70
C ASN A 63 35.51 6.65 4.11
N ASP A 64 34.59 6.62 5.07
CA ASP A 64 34.84 6.28 6.46
C ASP A 64 34.49 4.82 6.74
N PRO A 65 35.30 4.07 7.51
CA PRO A 65 34.97 2.70 7.90
C PRO A 65 33.59 2.58 8.56
N GLU A 66 33.23 3.53 9.42
CA GLU A 66 31.94 3.57 10.11
C GLU A 66 30.77 3.83 9.16
N GLY A 67 31.00 4.59 8.09
CA GLY A 67 29.99 4.84 7.06
C GLY A 67 29.78 3.62 6.17
N LYS A 68 30.85 2.92 5.78
CA LYS A 68 30.76 1.63 5.08
C LYS A 68 30.06 0.57 5.92
N TYR A 69 30.39 0.48 7.21
CA TYR A 69 29.74 -0.42 8.15
C TYR A 69 28.21 -0.19 8.18
N ALA A 70 27.78 1.06 8.34
CA ALA A 70 26.36 1.41 8.34
C ALA A 70 25.67 1.11 7.00
N PHE A 71 26.33 1.38 5.87
CA PHE A 71 25.81 1.06 4.55
C PHE A 71 25.61 -0.44 4.36
N TRP A 72 26.60 -1.26 4.70
CA TRP A 72 26.51 -2.70 4.56
C TRP A 72 25.48 -3.32 5.51
N HIS A 73 25.39 -2.81 6.73
CA HIS A 73 24.35 -3.23 7.68
C HIS A 73 22.94 -2.93 7.14
N SER A 74 22.73 -1.72 6.61
CA SER A 74 21.44 -1.35 6.00
C SER A 74 21.14 -2.17 4.74
N SER A 75 22.17 -2.50 3.96
CA SER A 75 22.04 -3.35 2.77
C SER A 75 21.66 -4.79 3.13
N ALA A 76 22.13 -5.31 4.26
CA ALA A 76 21.72 -6.61 4.77
C ALA A 76 20.23 -6.65 5.12
N HIS A 77 19.72 -5.59 5.76
CA HIS A 77 18.28 -5.45 6.00
C HIS A 77 17.47 -5.35 4.73
N LEU A 78 17.96 -4.60 3.73
CA LEU A 78 17.32 -4.51 2.42
C LEU A 78 17.28 -5.86 1.69
N LEU A 79 18.35 -6.67 1.82
CA LEU A 79 18.36 -8.04 1.29
C LEU A 79 17.32 -8.91 1.99
N ALA A 80 17.25 -8.85 3.33
CA ALA A 80 16.25 -9.62 4.07
C ALA A 80 14.83 -9.22 3.66
N GLU A 81 14.55 -7.93 3.52
CA GLU A 81 13.25 -7.44 3.06
C GLU A 81 12.94 -7.92 1.63
N ALA A 82 13.91 -7.87 0.72
CA ALA A 82 13.74 -8.39 -0.63
C ALA A 82 13.45 -9.90 -0.65
N LEU A 83 14.10 -10.66 0.23
CA LEU A 83 13.87 -12.10 0.36
C LEU A 83 12.49 -12.39 0.97
N GLU A 84 12.07 -11.66 2.00
CA GLU A 84 10.72 -11.81 2.60
C GLU A 84 9.62 -11.44 1.59
N ALA A 85 9.87 -10.44 0.75
CA ALA A 85 8.97 -10.05 -0.33
C ALA A 85 8.85 -11.10 -1.44
N LEU A 86 9.95 -11.79 -1.79
CA LEU A 86 9.97 -12.78 -2.86
C LEU A 86 9.58 -14.19 -2.38
N TYR A 87 9.85 -14.49 -1.11
CA TYR A 87 9.76 -15.82 -0.51
C TYR A 87 9.19 -15.69 0.91
N PRO A 88 7.85 -15.59 1.08
CA PRO A 88 7.23 -15.25 2.37
C PRO A 88 7.53 -16.21 3.54
N ASP A 89 7.83 -17.48 3.24
CA ASP A 89 8.13 -18.50 4.24
C ASP A 89 9.61 -18.51 4.69
N VAL A 90 10.45 -17.63 4.13
CA VAL A 90 11.86 -17.54 4.50
C VAL A 90 12.00 -17.06 5.94
N LYS A 91 12.89 -17.71 6.70
CA LYS A 91 13.23 -17.33 8.08
C LYS A 91 14.64 -16.78 8.12
N PHE A 92 14.88 -15.86 9.05
CA PHE A 92 16.10 -15.05 9.08
C PHE A 92 16.91 -15.28 10.35
N GLY A 93 18.16 -15.69 10.19
CA GLY A 93 19.16 -15.75 11.25
C GLY A 93 19.89 -14.41 11.43
N ILE A 94 21.23 -14.46 11.30
CA ILE A 94 22.14 -13.33 11.51
C ILE A 94 22.56 -12.77 10.14
N GLY A 95 22.57 -11.44 10.02
CA GLY A 95 23.04 -10.77 8.81
C GLY A 95 23.99 -9.61 9.11
N PRO A 96 25.25 -9.87 9.47
CA PRO A 96 26.16 -8.82 9.86
C PRO A 96 26.87 -8.21 8.64
N PRO A 97 27.25 -6.94 8.71
CA PRO A 97 28.21 -6.37 7.77
C PRO A 97 29.59 -7.02 7.96
N ILE A 98 30.31 -7.18 6.85
CA ILE A 98 31.70 -7.62 6.79
C ILE A 98 32.55 -6.55 6.08
N GLU A 99 33.88 -6.76 6.03
CA GLU A 99 34.82 -5.76 5.51
C GLU A 99 34.45 -5.22 4.11
N ASN A 100 34.01 -6.11 3.21
CA ASN A 100 33.74 -5.80 1.81
C ASN A 100 32.29 -6.07 1.39
N GLY A 101 31.35 -6.11 2.33
CA GLY A 101 29.95 -6.40 2.02
C GLY A 101 29.16 -6.79 3.27
N PHE A 102 28.21 -7.71 3.09
CA PHE A 102 27.42 -8.30 4.15
C PHE A 102 27.05 -9.72 3.74
N TYR A 103 26.59 -10.52 4.69
CA TYR A 103 25.90 -11.77 4.40
C TYR A 103 24.60 -11.83 5.21
N TYR A 104 23.74 -12.80 4.91
CA TYR A 104 22.56 -13.07 5.70
C TYR A 104 22.31 -14.58 5.76
N ASP A 105 22.24 -15.12 6.97
CA ASP A 105 21.84 -16.51 7.20
C ASP A 105 20.33 -16.62 7.04
N ILE A 106 19.88 -17.48 6.12
CA ILE A 106 18.47 -17.67 5.79
C ILE A 106 18.12 -19.16 5.79
N ASP A 107 16.90 -19.46 6.21
CA ASP A 107 16.27 -20.77 6.10
C ASP A 107 15.09 -20.64 5.13
N THR A 108 15.26 -21.23 3.96
CA THR A 108 14.27 -21.20 2.87
C THR A 108 13.37 -22.44 2.86
N GLY A 109 13.45 -23.29 3.89
CA GLY A 109 12.74 -24.56 3.94
C GLY A 109 13.12 -25.48 2.78
N ASP A 110 12.13 -25.90 1.98
CA ASP A 110 12.33 -26.76 0.82
C ASP A 110 12.82 -26.02 -0.44
N LEU A 111 12.78 -24.68 -0.43
CA LEU A 111 13.23 -23.86 -1.57
C LEU A 111 14.76 -23.86 -1.64
N VAL A 112 15.30 -24.19 -2.80
CA VAL A 112 16.75 -24.12 -3.08
C VAL A 112 17.02 -22.86 -3.91
N LEU A 113 17.71 -21.89 -3.31
CA LEU A 113 18.20 -20.71 -4.04
C LEU A 113 19.46 -21.07 -4.82
N THR A 114 19.50 -20.60 -6.08
CA THR A 114 20.61 -20.81 -7.00
C THR A 114 21.15 -19.47 -7.49
N PRO A 115 22.32 -19.41 -8.14
CA PRO A 115 22.83 -18.18 -8.73
C PRO A 115 21.88 -17.52 -9.75
N ASP A 116 20.99 -18.29 -10.39
CA ASP A 116 20.02 -17.75 -11.34
C ASP A 116 18.95 -16.86 -10.65
N ASP A 117 18.74 -17.06 -9.34
CA ASP A 117 17.81 -16.25 -8.53
C ASP A 117 18.40 -14.89 -8.13
N PHE A 118 19.73 -14.72 -8.21
CA PHE A 118 20.40 -13.51 -7.70
C PHE A 118 19.93 -12.26 -8.44
N LYS A 119 19.76 -12.34 -9.76
CA LYS A 119 19.30 -11.20 -10.56
C LYS A 119 17.94 -10.70 -10.08
N LYS A 120 17.02 -11.64 -9.78
CA LYS A 120 15.67 -11.36 -9.28
C LYS A 120 15.72 -10.72 -7.89
N ILE A 121 16.56 -11.23 -7.00
CA ILE A 121 16.73 -10.69 -5.64
C ILE A 121 17.35 -9.28 -5.71
N GLU A 122 18.39 -9.07 -6.49
CA GLU A 122 19.04 -7.77 -6.70
C GLU A 122 18.06 -6.73 -7.28
N ASP A 123 17.25 -7.12 -8.27
CA ASP A 123 16.24 -6.23 -8.85
C ASP A 123 15.21 -5.84 -7.79
N LYS A 124 14.78 -6.78 -6.93
CA LYS A 124 13.87 -6.48 -5.82
C LYS A 124 14.50 -5.56 -4.78
N MET A 125 15.78 -5.75 -4.42
CA MET A 125 16.50 -4.84 -3.54
C MET A 125 16.58 -3.42 -4.13
N LEU A 126 16.89 -3.29 -5.42
CA LEU A 126 16.96 -1.99 -6.11
C LEU A 126 15.59 -1.32 -6.22
N GLU A 127 14.54 -2.11 -6.42
CA GLU A 127 13.15 -1.64 -6.38
C GLU A 127 12.83 -1.02 -5.02
N LEU A 128 12.99 -1.78 -3.93
CA LEU A 128 12.72 -1.35 -2.56
C LEU A 128 13.54 -0.10 -2.18
N ALA A 129 14.82 -0.06 -2.54
CA ALA A 129 15.68 1.11 -2.30
C ALA A 129 15.16 2.39 -2.99
N ARG A 130 14.50 2.28 -4.14
CA ARG A 130 13.96 3.43 -4.89
C ARG A 130 12.67 3.99 -4.28
N GLU A 131 11.99 3.23 -3.43
CA GLU A 131 10.79 3.70 -2.71
C GLU A 131 11.11 4.81 -1.71
N LYS A 132 12.36 4.87 -1.24
CA LYS A 132 12.84 5.87 -0.26
C LYS A 132 12.03 5.85 1.04
N ASN A 133 11.59 4.67 1.44
CA ASN A 133 10.94 4.46 2.71
C ASN A 133 11.88 4.88 3.85
N GLU A 134 11.33 5.52 4.88
CA GLU A 134 12.09 5.91 6.06
C GLU A 134 12.24 4.71 6.99
N TYR A 135 13.47 4.45 7.45
CA TYR A 135 13.72 3.47 8.50
C TYR A 135 13.26 4.04 9.85
N ILE A 136 12.16 3.50 10.39
CA ILE A 136 11.66 3.89 11.71
C ILE A 136 12.20 2.92 12.75
N ARG A 137 13.17 3.38 13.56
CA ARG A 137 13.69 2.63 14.71
C ARG A 137 12.70 2.71 15.88
N LYS A 138 12.33 1.56 16.43
CA LYS A 138 11.52 1.42 17.63
C LYS A 138 12.29 0.63 18.67
N GLU A 139 12.38 1.16 19.88
CA GLU A 139 12.90 0.41 21.04
C GLU A 139 11.80 -0.55 21.53
N VAL A 140 12.17 -1.80 21.76
CA VAL A 140 11.23 -2.86 22.13
C VAL A 140 11.76 -3.57 23.37
N SER A 141 10.88 -3.90 24.32
CA SER A 141 11.27 -4.71 25.47
C SER A 141 11.54 -6.15 25.02
N LYS A 142 12.39 -6.88 25.75
CA LYS A 142 12.65 -8.29 25.49
C LYS A 142 11.38 -9.12 25.55
N ALA A 143 10.48 -8.81 26.49
CA ALA A 143 9.19 -9.49 26.62
C ALA A 143 8.31 -9.29 25.37
N ASP A 144 8.21 -8.04 24.88
CA ASP A 144 7.43 -7.75 23.66
C ASP A 144 8.07 -8.35 22.41
N ALA A 145 9.40 -8.36 22.34
CA ALA A 145 10.14 -8.95 21.23
C ALA A 145 9.96 -10.48 21.17
N ILE A 146 10.04 -11.17 22.31
CA ILE A 146 9.77 -12.61 22.42
C ILE A 146 8.34 -12.90 21.94
N LYS A 147 7.35 -12.20 22.49
CA LYS A 147 5.95 -12.39 22.13
C LYS A 147 5.72 -12.22 20.62
N TYR A 148 6.30 -11.17 20.03
CA TYR A 148 6.18 -10.90 18.59
C TYR A 148 6.72 -12.05 17.73
N PHE A 149 7.91 -12.58 18.05
CA PHE A 149 8.51 -13.67 17.25
C PHE A 149 7.94 -15.06 17.56
N GLU A 150 7.33 -15.27 18.74
CA GLU A 150 6.51 -16.45 19.04
C GLU A 150 5.24 -16.47 18.17
N GLU A 151 4.52 -15.34 18.07
CA GLU A 151 3.35 -15.20 17.20
C GLU A 151 3.72 -15.34 15.71
N LYS A 152 4.90 -14.85 15.31
CA LYS A 152 5.42 -14.98 13.94
C LYS A 152 5.93 -16.40 13.63
N GLY A 153 6.15 -17.25 14.63
CA GLY A 153 6.68 -18.61 14.44
C GLY A 153 8.14 -18.64 13.95
N ASP A 154 8.97 -17.68 14.38
CA ASP A 154 10.38 -17.56 14.00
C ASP A 154 11.31 -18.05 15.12
N PRO A 155 11.71 -19.33 15.12
CA PRO A 155 12.51 -19.90 16.21
C PRO A 155 13.93 -19.32 16.28
N TYR A 156 14.49 -18.86 15.16
CA TYR A 156 15.86 -18.35 15.12
C TYR A 156 15.98 -16.99 15.78
N LYS A 157 14.98 -16.11 15.59
CA LYS A 157 14.94 -14.82 16.28
C LYS A 157 14.71 -14.97 17.78
N LEU A 158 13.92 -15.96 18.20
CA LEU A 158 13.74 -16.26 19.63
C LEU A 158 15.05 -16.67 20.30
N GLU A 159 15.86 -17.53 19.65
CA GLU A 159 17.18 -17.92 20.15
C GLU A 159 18.13 -16.73 20.25
N LEU A 160 18.13 -15.84 19.25
CA LEU A 160 18.95 -14.63 19.26
C LEU A 160 18.54 -13.65 20.37
N ILE A 161 17.25 -13.52 20.66
CA ILE A 161 16.73 -12.62 21.71
C ILE A 161 17.09 -13.13 23.10
N ASP A 162 17.20 -14.45 23.29
CA ASP A 162 17.55 -15.03 24.60
C ASP A 162 18.90 -14.49 25.12
N GLY A 163 19.85 -14.25 24.22
CA GLY A 163 21.17 -13.69 24.53
C GLY A 163 21.22 -12.16 24.76
N LEU A 164 20.14 -11.41 24.52
CA LEU A 164 20.11 -9.94 24.60
C LEU A 164 19.50 -9.43 25.91
N ASN A 165 19.89 -8.24 26.35
CA ASN A 165 19.29 -7.55 27.50
C ASN A 165 18.23 -6.53 27.07
N ASP A 166 17.36 -6.13 28.00
CA ASP A 166 16.45 -5.00 27.78
C ASP A 166 17.24 -3.72 27.46
N GLY A 167 16.76 -2.98 26.46
CA GLY A 167 17.42 -1.77 25.94
C GLY A 167 18.36 -2.01 24.76
N GLU A 168 18.73 -3.25 24.46
CA GLU A 168 19.56 -3.61 23.30
C GLU A 168 18.72 -3.98 22.08
N ILE A 169 17.41 -4.23 22.26
CA ILE A 169 16.52 -4.73 21.22
C ILE A 169 15.80 -3.58 20.53
N THR A 170 16.01 -3.48 19.23
CA THR A 170 15.34 -2.49 18.38
C THR A 170 14.77 -3.11 17.13
N PHE A 171 13.56 -2.70 16.78
CA PHE A 171 12.93 -3.07 15.53
C PHE A 171 13.02 -1.89 14.57
N TYR A 172 13.20 -2.19 13.28
CA TYR A 172 13.04 -1.22 12.22
C TYR A 172 11.77 -1.57 11.46
N THR A 173 10.88 -0.60 11.29
CA THR A 173 9.66 -0.76 10.51
C THR A 173 9.59 0.30 9.42
N GLN A 174 9.05 -0.07 8.26
CA GLN A 174 8.71 0.84 7.18
C GLN A 174 7.21 0.69 6.89
N GLY A 175 6.46 1.80 6.80
CA GLY A 175 5.03 1.78 6.51
C GLY A 175 4.75 1.46 5.05
N SER A 176 4.86 0.18 4.67
CA SER A 176 4.77 -0.23 3.26
C SER A 176 3.35 -0.11 2.70
N GLY A 177 3.23 0.43 1.48
CA GLY A 177 1.97 0.56 0.73
C GLY A 177 1.07 1.72 1.17
N LEU A 178 1.59 2.69 1.93
CA LEU A 178 0.84 3.88 2.37
C LEU A 178 1.55 5.16 1.91
N PRO A 179 1.49 5.52 0.62
CA PRO A 179 2.27 6.62 0.07
C PRO A 179 1.84 7.97 0.64
N ILE A 180 2.83 8.80 0.98
CA ILE A 180 2.60 10.18 1.44
C ILE A 180 2.60 11.12 0.24
N TRP A 181 1.49 11.79 0.01
CA TRP A 181 1.35 12.80 -1.04
C TRP A 181 2.05 14.10 -0.65
N LEU A 182 3.20 14.39 -1.27
CA LEU A 182 3.90 15.67 -1.13
C LEU A 182 3.19 16.79 -1.91
N PRO A 183 3.44 18.09 -1.59
CA PRO A 183 2.64 19.21 -2.11
C PRO A 183 2.43 19.27 -3.62
N LYS A 184 3.42 18.84 -4.43
CA LYS A 184 3.27 18.80 -5.90
C LYS A 184 2.39 17.64 -6.37
N GLY A 185 2.51 16.47 -5.75
CA GLY A 185 1.65 15.33 -6.04
C GLY A 185 0.20 15.61 -5.63
N THR A 186 0.00 16.22 -4.46
CA THR A 186 -1.34 16.61 -3.98
C THR A 186 -2.04 17.53 -4.97
N GLN A 187 -1.34 18.52 -5.54
CA GLN A 187 -1.92 19.40 -6.57
C GLN A 187 -2.38 18.65 -7.83
N ILE A 188 -1.67 17.60 -8.25
CA ILE A 188 -2.07 16.79 -9.40
C ILE A 188 -3.32 15.99 -9.05
N ARG A 189 -3.29 15.31 -7.89
CA ARG A 189 -4.43 14.55 -7.37
C ARG A 189 -5.69 15.39 -7.26
N GLU A 190 -5.61 16.59 -6.67
CA GLU A 190 -6.75 17.51 -6.53
C GLU A 190 -7.30 17.92 -7.90
N ARG A 191 -6.44 18.26 -8.87
CA ARG A 191 -6.89 18.61 -10.23
C ARG A 191 -7.65 17.49 -10.92
N LEU A 192 -7.17 16.24 -10.77
CA LEU A 192 -7.84 15.06 -11.33
C LEU A 192 -9.20 14.82 -10.66
N GLN A 193 -9.23 14.85 -9.32
CA GLN A 193 -10.47 14.70 -8.56
C GLN A 193 -11.47 15.81 -8.90
N ASP A 194 -11.04 17.06 -8.95
CA ASP A 194 -11.90 18.20 -9.26
C ASP A 194 -12.46 18.14 -10.69
N TYR A 195 -11.66 17.68 -11.65
CA TYR A 195 -12.11 17.46 -13.01
C TYR A 195 -13.23 16.41 -13.04
N LEU A 196 -12.96 15.22 -12.50
CA LEU A 196 -13.91 14.13 -12.54
C LEU A 196 -15.16 14.42 -11.72
N ARG A 197 -15.03 15.06 -10.55
CA ARG A 197 -16.16 15.51 -9.74
C ARG A 197 -17.10 16.40 -10.53
N LYS A 198 -16.56 17.35 -11.30
CA LYS A 198 -17.35 18.25 -12.15
C LYS A 198 -18.06 17.48 -13.27
N GLU A 199 -17.40 16.52 -13.90
CA GLU A 199 -18.02 15.70 -14.95
C GLU A 199 -19.13 14.80 -14.39
N GLN A 200 -18.89 14.12 -13.27
CA GLN A 200 -19.89 13.32 -12.56
C GLN A 200 -21.09 14.17 -12.11
N GLN A 201 -20.85 15.36 -11.52
CA GLN A 201 -21.96 16.24 -11.11
C GLN A 201 -22.81 16.74 -12.29
N LYS A 202 -22.20 17.00 -13.47
CA LYS A 202 -22.96 17.32 -14.69
C LYS A 202 -23.87 16.17 -15.14
N GLN A 203 -23.49 14.93 -14.85
CA GLN A 203 -24.30 13.74 -15.10
C GLN A 203 -25.23 13.38 -13.92
N GLY A 204 -25.39 14.27 -12.95
CA GLY A 204 -26.35 14.11 -11.85
C GLY A 204 -25.89 13.20 -10.71
N TYR A 205 -24.59 12.89 -10.60
CA TYR A 205 -24.03 12.19 -9.45
C TYR A 205 -24.12 13.06 -8.20
N GLN A 206 -24.61 12.47 -7.11
CA GLN A 206 -24.65 13.05 -5.79
C GLN A 206 -23.38 12.65 -5.04
N MET A 207 -22.49 13.61 -4.84
CA MET A 207 -21.23 13.36 -4.16
C MET A 207 -21.47 13.19 -2.66
N VAL A 208 -20.96 12.09 -2.10
CA VAL A 208 -21.03 11.77 -0.67
C VAL A 208 -19.63 11.60 -0.10
N VAL A 209 -19.56 11.45 1.22
CA VAL A 209 -18.35 11.04 1.95
C VAL A 209 -18.80 10.02 2.98
N THR A 210 -18.18 8.84 2.96
CA THR A 210 -18.50 7.77 3.91
C THR A 210 -17.31 7.51 4.84
N PRO A 211 -17.54 7.00 6.07
CA PRO A 211 -16.47 6.67 7.00
C PRO A 211 -15.39 5.74 6.41
N HIS A 212 -14.19 5.81 6.95
CA HIS A 212 -13.08 4.89 6.61
C HIS A 212 -13.20 3.53 7.29
N ILE A 213 -13.98 3.47 8.38
CA ILE A 213 -14.27 2.26 9.14
C ILE A 213 -15.78 2.03 9.19
N GLY A 214 -16.19 0.78 9.14
CA GLY A 214 -17.57 0.35 9.31
C GLY A 214 -17.65 -0.76 10.34
N GLY A 215 -18.81 -0.96 10.97
CA GLY A 215 -19.02 -2.14 11.82
C GLY A 215 -18.81 -3.41 11.00
N LYS A 216 -18.16 -4.43 11.58
CA LYS A 216 -17.86 -5.69 10.89
C LYS A 216 -19.08 -6.31 10.21
N GLU A 217 -20.24 -6.19 10.84
CA GLU A 217 -21.50 -6.76 10.37
C GLU A 217 -22.02 -6.16 9.06
N LEU A 218 -21.62 -4.93 8.73
CA LEU A 218 -21.88 -4.34 7.41
C LEU A 218 -21.19 -5.15 6.29
N TYR A 219 -19.97 -5.62 6.54
CA TYR A 219 -19.19 -6.38 5.56
C TYR A 219 -19.56 -7.85 5.54
N VAL A 220 -20.03 -8.40 6.66
CA VAL A 220 -20.65 -9.73 6.69
C VAL A 220 -21.95 -9.72 5.87
N THR A 221 -22.82 -8.74 6.10
CA THR A 221 -24.10 -8.59 5.39
C THR A 221 -23.90 -8.43 3.88
N SER A 222 -22.91 -7.64 3.47
CA SER A 222 -22.60 -7.43 2.06
C SER A 222 -21.77 -8.56 1.42
N GLY A 223 -21.39 -9.61 2.17
CA GLY A 223 -20.58 -10.73 1.69
C GLY A 223 -19.08 -10.41 1.52
N HIS A 224 -18.67 -9.16 1.71
CA HIS A 224 -17.28 -8.73 1.55
C HIS A 224 -16.36 -9.35 2.60
N TYR A 225 -16.84 -9.59 3.82
CA TYR A 225 -16.01 -10.20 4.87
C TYR A 225 -15.56 -11.61 4.50
N ALA A 226 -16.45 -12.43 3.92
CA ALA A 226 -16.12 -13.79 3.50
C ALA A 226 -15.25 -13.83 2.24
N LYS A 227 -15.43 -12.87 1.32
CA LYS A 227 -14.75 -12.85 0.02
C LYS A 227 -13.38 -12.18 0.07
N TYR A 228 -13.26 -11.07 0.78
CA TYR A 228 -11.98 -10.39 0.98
C TYR A 228 -11.18 -10.95 2.15
N GLY A 229 -11.76 -11.77 3.04
CA GLY A 229 -11.09 -12.53 4.10
C GLY A 229 -9.67 -12.09 4.46
N GLU A 230 -8.68 -12.79 3.91
CA GLU A 230 -7.24 -12.58 4.12
C GLU A 230 -6.69 -11.29 3.46
N ASP A 231 -7.31 -10.83 2.37
CA ASP A 231 -6.98 -9.59 1.65
C ASP A 231 -7.56 -8.33 2.32
N SER A 232 -8.25 -8.47 3.45
CA SER A 232 -8.70 -7.35 4.28
C SER A 232 -7.80 -7.14 5.49
N PHE A 233 -7.69 -5.90 5.94
CA PHE A 233 -7.13 -5.63 7.25
C PHE A 233 -7.95 -6.33 8.33
N GLN A 234 -7.28 -6.86 9.34
CA GLN A 234 -7.91 -7.58 10.43
C GLN A 234 -8.90 -6.69 11.21
N PRO A 235 -9.98 -7.26 11.78
CA PRO A 235 -10.94 -6.50 12.57
C PRO A 235 -10.29 -5.70 13.70
N ILE A 236 -10.75 -4.46 13.87
CA ILE A 236 -10.39 -3.60 14.99
C ILE A 236 -11.32 -3.96 16.15
N HIS A 237 -10.75 -4.57 17.19
CA HIS A 237 -11.47 -4.90 18.41
C HIS A 237 -11.55 -3.68 19.34
N THR A 238 -12.73 -3.44 19.89
CA THR A 238 -12.93 -2.39 20.90
C THR A 238 -12.90 -2.99 22.31
N PRO A 239 -12.83 -2.15 23.37
CA PRO A 239 -12.98 -2.60 24.76
C PRO A 239 -14.37 -3.20 25.07
N ARG A 240 -15.36 -3.03 24.17
CA ARG A 240 -16.71 -3.55 24.34
C ARG A 240 -16.83 -4.91 23.67
N GLU A 241 -17.22 -5.91 24.45
CA GLU A 241 -17.41 -7.27 23.96
C GLU A 241 -18.44 -7.31 22.82
N GLY A 242 -18.07 -7.95 21.71
CA GLY A 242 -18.91 -8.08 20.51
C GLY A 242 -18.93 -6.87 19.57
N GLU A 243 -18.18 -5.80 19.86
CA GLU A 243 -18.10 -4.63 18.99
C GLU A 243 -16.76 -4.62 18.21
N GLU A 244 -16.87 -4.92 16.91
CA GLU A 244 -15.75 -5.00 15.97
C GLU A 244 -15.96 -4.06 14.78
N PHE A 245 -14.89 -3.41 14.33
CA PHE A 245 -14.87 -2.56 13.14
C PHE A 245 -13.91 -3.11 12.09
N LEU A 246 -14.09 -2.71 10.84
CA LEU A 246 -13.19 -3.01 9.74
C LEU A 246 -12.85 -1.73 8.98
N LEU A 247 -11.59 -1.57 8.60
CA LEU A 247 -11.19 -0.63 7.55
C LEU A 247 -11.91 -1.03 6.27
N LYS A 248 -12.56 -0.09 5.58
CA LYS A 248 -13.38 -0.42 4.41
C LYS A 248 -12.51 -0.93 3.26
N PRO A 249 -12.72 -2.16 2.74
CA PRO A 249 -12.02 -2.64 1.54
C PRO A 249 -12.65 -2.12 0.24
N MET A 250 -13.91 -1.66 0.32
CA MET A 250 -14.70 -1.08 -0.77
C MET A 250 -15.74 -0.08 -0.22
N ASN A 251 -16.19 0.87 -1.04
CA ASN A 251 -17.22 1.85 -0.64
C ASN A 251 -18.65 1.30 -0.76
N CYS A 252 -18.86 0.24 -1.56
CA CYS A 252 -20.18 -0.32 -1.90
C CYS A 252 -21.13 -0.48 -0.70
N PRO A 253 -20.72 -1.12 0.42
CA PRO A 253 -21.61 -1.33 1.55
C PRO A 253 -22.13 -0.02 2.16
N HIS A 254 -21.30 1.02 2.21
CA HIS A 254 -21.71 2.33 2.75
C HIS A 254 -22.66 3.07 1.80
N HIS A 255 -22.46 2.94 0.48
CA HIS A 255 -23.39 3.49 -0.50
C HIS A 255 -24.75 2.80 -0.44
N CYS A 256 -24.79 1.50 -0.15
CA CYS A 256 -26.03 0.77 0.11
C CYS A 256 -26.75 1.30 1.36
N GLU A 257 -26.04 1.63 2.45
CA GLU A 257 -26.63 2.29 3.63
C GLU A 257 -27.23 3.66 3.27
N ILE A 258 -26.55 4.46 2.43
CA ILE A 258 -27.08 5.74 1.95
C ILE A 258 -28.33 5.53 1.08
N TYR A 259 -28.36 4.50 0.25
CA TYR A 259 -29.58 4.17 -0.50
C TYR A 259 -30.72 3.78 0.45
N GLY A 260 -30.42 2.90 1.42
CA GLY A 260 -31.34 2.28 2.37
C GLY A 260 -31.82 3.17 3.52
N HIS A 261 -31.23 4.37 3.72
CA HIS A 261 -31.61 5.26 4.83
C HIS A 261 -33.09 5.68 4.82
N ARG A 262 -33.76 5.61 3.66
CA ARG A 262 -35.20 5.84 3.52
C ARG A 262 -35.80 5.08 2.35
N PRO A 263 -37.13 4.83 2.35
CA PRO A 263 -37.84 4.34 1.18
C PRO A 263 -37.67 5.26 -0.04
N ARG A 264 -37.59 4.65 -1.23
CA ARG A 264 -37.41 5.32 -2.53
C ARG A 264 -38.56 5.00 -3.48
N SER A 265 -39.03 6.00 -4.22
CA SER A 265 -39.94 5.80 -5.34
C SER A 265 -39.17 5.43 -6.61
N TYR A 266 -39.77 4.64 -7.50
CA TYR A 266 -39.22 4.36 -8.84
C TYR A 266 -38.95 5.65 -9.65
N LYS A 267 -39.67 6.75 -9.35
CA LYS A 267 -39.46 8.06 -9.98
C LYS A 267 -38.17 8.76 -9.55
N GLU A 268 -37.56 8.32 -8.45
CA GLU A 268 -36.28 8.84 -7.96
C GLU A 268 -35.09 8.07 -8.56
N LEU A 269 -35.34 7.04 -9.37
CA LEU A 269 -34.32 6.26 -10.06
C LEU A 269 -34.15 6.76 -11.51
N PRO A 270 -32.92 6.82 -12.05
CA PRO A 270 -31.68 6.32 -11.44
C PRO A 270 -31.12 7.28 -10.37
N LEU A 271 -30.66 6.71 -9.25
CA LEU A 271 -29.91 7.45 -8.23
C LEU A 271 -28.42 7.14 -8.37
N ARG A 272 -27.60 8.18 -8.57
CA ARG A 272 -26.16 8.05 -8.75
C ARG A 272 -25.43 8.61 -7.53
N ILE A 273 -24.70 7.77 -6.80
CA ILE A 273 -23.92 8.15 -5.63
C ILE A 273 -22.44 8.08 -6.01
N GLY A 274 -21.71 9.19 -5.92
CA GLY A 274 -20.27 9.24 -6.20
C GLY A 274 -19.46 9.56 -4.94
N GLU A 275 -18.28 8.97 -4.79
CA GLU A 275 -17.37 9.24 -3.69
C GLU A 275 -15.92 9.11 -4.18
N PHE A 276 -15.07 10.09 -3.84
CA PHE A 276 -13.62 9.86 -3.87
C PHE A 276 -13.22 9.09 -2.61
N GLY A 277 -13.65 7.82 -2.55
CA GLY A 277 -13.67 7.00 -1.35
C GLY A 277 -12.32 6.35 -1.10
N THR A 278 -11.77 6.57 0.09
CA THR A 278 -10.50 5.94 0.49
C THR A 278 -10.74 4.58 1.10
N VAL A 279 -10.17 3.55 0.48
CA VAL A 279 -10.31 2.15 0.88
C VAL A 279 -8.96 1.56 1.24
N TYR A 280 -9.00 0.42 1.93
CA TYR A 280 -7.81 -0.25 2.43
C TYR A 280 -7.86 -1.75 2.10
N ARG A 281 -6.81 -2.25 1.45
CA ARG A 281 -6.64 -3.68 1.14
C ARG A 281 -5.33 -4.18 1.71
N TYR A 282 -5.36 -5.37 2.26
CA TYR A 282 -4.18 -6.02 2.82
C TYR A 282 -3.41 -6.74 1.71
N GLU A 283 -2.80 -5.95 0.82
CA GLU A 283 -1.89 -6.47 -0.21
C GLU A 283 -0.61 -7.00 0.47
N GLN A 284 -0.11 -8.14 -0.02
CA GLN A 284 1.11 -8.74 0.52
C GLN A 284 2.30 -7.78 0.31
N SER A 285 3.21 -7.71 1.27
CA SER A 285 4.31 -6.72 1.24
C SER A 285 5.15 -6.82 -0.05
N GLY A 286 5.29 -8.03 -0.62
CA GLY A 286 6.04 -8.25 -1.86
C GLY A 286 5.33 -7.80 -3.15
N GLU A 287 4.02 -7.57 -3.09
CA GLU A 287 3.20 -7.14 -4.23
C GLU A 287 3.08 -5.61 -4.33
N LEU A 288 3.48 -4.88 -3.28
CA LEU A 288 3.40 -3.44 -3.24
C LEU A 288 4.40 -2.82 -4.23
N HIS A 289 3.95 -1.79 -4.93
CA HIS A 289 4.74 -1.11 -5.95
C HIS A 289 4.37 0.37 -6.06
N GLY A 290 5.25 1.25 -5.55
CA GLY A 290 5.16 2.70 -5.70
C GLY A 290 3.76 3.28 -5.42
N LEU A 291 3.10 3.78 -6.47
CA LEU A 291 1.71 4.26 -6.43
C LEU A 291 0.72 3.35 -7.16
N SER A 292 1.19 2.32 -7.88
CA SER A 292 0.32 1.45 -8.69
C SER A 292 -0.30 0.32 -7.87
N ARG A 293 0.40 -0.19 -6.85
CA ARG A 293 -0.11 -1.22 -5.94
C ARG A 293 0.19 -0.85 -4.49
N VAL A 294 -0.85 -0.48 -3.75
CA VAL A 294 -0.76 0.13 -2.42
C VAL A 294 -1.86 -0.41 -1.49
N ARG A 295 -1.64 -0.36 -0.18
CA ARG A 295 -2.61 -0.81 0.83
C ARG A 295 -3.69 0.22 1.13
N GLY A 296 -3.43 1.50 0.89
CA GLY A 296 -4.38 2.59 1.08
C GLY A 296 -4.48 3.46 -0.16
N PHE A 297 -5.65 3.52 -0.77
CA PHE A 297 -5.87 4.27 -2.00
C PHE A 297 -7.26 4.87 -2.05
N THR A 298 -7.41 5.91 -2.87
CA THR A 298 -8.68 6.61 -3.08
C THR A 298 -9.17 6.31 -4.47
N GLN A 299 -10.32 5.66 -4.56
CA GLN A 299 -11.00 5.39 -5.81
C GLN A 299 -11.93 6.54 -6.14
N ASP A 300 -12.07 6.85 -7.41
CA ASP A 300 -13.15 7.67 -7.98
C ASP A 300 -14.46 6.86 -8.11
N ASP A 301 -14.83 6.23 -7.01
CA ASP A 301 -15.88 5.22 -6.95
C ASP A 301 -17.29 5.83 -7.08
N ALA A 302 -18.20 5.09 -7.69
CA ALA A 302 -19.59 5.49 -7.78
C ALA A 302 -20.52 4.28 -7.91
N HIS A 303 -21.72 4.42 -7.38
CA HIS A 303 -22.74 3.38 -7.35
C HIS A 303 -24.06 3.95 -7.87
N ILE A 304 -24.58 3.31 -8.90
CA ILE A 304 -25.84 3.70 -9.55
C ILE A 304 -26.91 2.70 -9.15
N PHE A 305 -27.97 3.19 -8.53
CA PHE A 305 -29.17 2.42 -8.22
C PHE A 305 -30.21 2.72 -9.28
N CYS A 306 -30.56 1.72 -10.09
CA CYS A 306 -31.49 1.87 -11.21
C CYS A 306 -32.43 0.66 -11.31
N THR A 307 -33.50 0.80 -12.09
CA THR A 307 -34.36 -0.35 -12.43
C THR A 307 -33.69 -1.21 -13.51
N PRO A 308 -34.13 -2.49 -13.69
CA PRO A 308 -33.60 -3.34 -14.75
C PRO A 308 -33.71 -2.72 -16.15
N GLU A 309 -34.79 -1.98 -16.43
CA GLU A 309 -35.02 -1.33 -17.72
C GLU A 309 -34.06 -0.15 -17.96
N GLN A 310 -33.56 0.46 -16.89
CA GLN A 310 -32.62 1.59 -16.93
C GLN A 310 -31.16 1.13 -17.07
N LEU A 311 -30.86 -0.13 -16.74
CA LEU A 311 -29.49 -0.65 -16.63
C LEU A 311 -28.62 -0.34 -17.86
N LYS A 312 -29.09 -0.69 -19.06
CA LYS A 312 -28.33 -0.49 -20.30
C LYS A 312 -28.03 1.00 -20.55
N GLY A 313 -29.03 1.86 -20.36
CA GLY A 313 -28.87 3.31 -20.57
C GLY A 313 -27.93 3.97 -19.57
N GLU A 314 -27.92 3.51 -18.31
CA GLU A 314 -26.95 3.96 -17.31
C GLU A 314 -25.54 3.46 -17.62
N PHE A 315 -25.42 2.20 -18.04
CA PHE A 315 -24.14 1.62 -18.44
C PHE A 315 -23.51 2.39 -19.60
N LEU A 316 -24.29 2.74 -20.63
CA LEU A 316 -23.82 3.56 -21.77
C LEU A 316 -23.37 4.97 -21.34
N GLN A 317 -24.05 5.60 -20.38
CA GLN A 317 -23.62 6.91 -19.85
C GLN A 317 -22.29 6.82 -19.09
N VAL A 318 -22.10 5.75 -18.30
CA VAL A 318 -20.81 5.48 -17.63
C VAL A 318 -19.72 5.23 -18.66
N LEU A 319 -20.01 4.44 -19.69
CA LEU A 319 -19.08 4.15 -20.77
C LEU A 319 -18.61 5.43 -21.48
N GLU A 320 -19.54 6.33 -21.81
CA GLU A 320 -19.23 7.63 -22.39
C GLU A 320 -18.32 8.47 -21.48
N LEU A 321 -18.61 8.49 -20.17
CA LEU A 321 -17.79 9.21 -19.19
C LEU A 321 -16.37 8.62 -19.13
N THR A 322 -16.25 7.30 -19.03
CA THR A 322 -14.96 6.60 -18.97
C THR A 322 -14.12 6.84 -20.22
N THR A 323 -14.69 6.67 -21.42
CA THR A 323 -13.98 6.93 -22.68
C THR A 323 -13.54 8.39 -22.79
N ARG A 324 -14.38 9.35 -22.37
CA ARG A 324 -14.02 10.78 -22.33
C ARG A 324 -12.85 11.04 -21.38
N VAL A 325 -12.82 10.40 -20.22
CA VAL A 325 -11.72 10.53 -19.25
C VAL A 325 -10.43 9.95 -19.82
N LEU A 326 -10.48 8.75 -20.42
CA LEU A 326 -9.32 8.12 -21.05
C LEU A 326 -8.73 8.99 -22.17
N ASP A 327 -9.57 9.51 -23.07
CA ASP A 327 -9.14 10.43 -24.13
C ASP A 327 -8.50 11.71 -23.56
N LYS A 328 -9.11 12.30 -22.52
CA LYS A 328 -8.57 13.49 -21.84
C LYS A 328 -7.18 13.25 -21.23
N MET A 329 -6.97 12.05 -20.71
CA MET A 329 -5.69 11.61 -20.13
C MET A 329 -4.66 11.22 -21.19
N GLY A 330 -5.07 11.12 -22.46
CA GLY A 330 -4.21 10.74 -23.57
C GLY A 330 -4.00 9.24 -23.72
N PHE A 331 -4.81 8.41 -23.05
CA PHE A 331 -4.79 6.95 -23.20
C PHE A 331 -5.54 6.55 -24.47
N LYS A 332 -4.81 6.45 -25.58
CA LYS A 332 -5.35 6.05 -26.89
C LYS A 332 -5.35 4.54 -27.10
N ASP A 333 -4.42 3.85 -26.45
CA ASP A 333 -4.21 2.42 -26.59
C ASP A 333 -4.62 1.73 -25.28
N PHE A 334 -5.89 1.33 -25.20
CA PHE A 334 -6.42 0.51 -24.11
C PHE A 334 -7.17 -0.69 -24.66
N THR A 335 -7.22 -1.78 -23.89
CA THR A 335 -8.04 -2.95 -24.20
C THR A 335 -9.27 -2.93 -23.30
N ALA A 336 -10.46 -3.02 -23.90
CA ALA A 336 -11.68 -3.26 -23.13
C ALA A 336 -11.90 -4.77 -22.98
N GLN A 337 -12.11 -5.24 -21.76
CA GLN A 337 -12.35 -6.65 -21.46
C GLN A 337 -13.74 -6.83 -20.82
N ILE A 338 -14.58 -7.68 -21.42
CA ILE A 338 -15.84 -8.12 -20.83
C ILE A 338 -15.54 -9.36 -19.98
N SER A 339 -15.63 -9.22 -18.67
CA SER A 339 -15.44 -10.32 -17.74
C SER A 339 -16.78 -10.90 -17.30
N LEU A 340 -17.01 -12.17 -17.65
CA LEU A 340 -18.23 -12.92 -17.38
C LEU A 340 -18.01 -13.98 -16.30
N ARG A 341 -19.09 -14.59 -15.80
CA ARG A 341 -18.98 -15.63 -14.78
C ARG A 341 -18.34 -16.89 -15.35
N ASP A 342 -17.77 -17.68 -14.45
CA ASP A 342 -17.27 -19.02 -14.73
C ASP A 342 -18.46 -19.99 -14.71
N PRO A 343 -18.84 -20.59 -15.86
CA PRO A 343 -19.92 -21.57 -15.89
C PRO A 343 -19.62 -22.83 -15.06
N ASP A 344 -18.35 -23.16 -14.87
CA ASP A 344 -17.89 -24.37 -14.19
C ASP A 344 -17.75 -24.17 -12.67
N ASN A 345 -17.88 -22.94 -12.17
CA ASN A 345 -17.78 -22.60 -10.75
C ASN A 345 -18.89 -21.62 -10.30
N PRO A 346 -20.17 -22.05 -10.28
CA PRO A 346 -21.30 -21.17 -9.97
C PRO A 346 -21.29 -20.67 -8.51
N ASP A 347 -20.75 -21.44 -7.57
CA ASP A 347 -20.71 -21.10 -6.13
C ASP A 347 -19.81 -19.89 -5.83
N LYS A 348 -18.92 -19.51 -6.77
CA LYS A 348 -18.11 -18.30 -6.67
C LYS A 348 -18.98 -17.03 -6.68
N TYR A 349 -20.15 -17.07 -7.31
CA TYR A 349 -20.98 -15.92 -7.64
C TYR A 349 -22.26 -15.87 -6.79
N ILE A 350 -22.70 -14.66 -6.43
CA ILE A 350 -23.96 -14.43 -5.71
C ILE A 350 -25.06 -13.97 -6.67
N GLY A 351 -26.32 -14.24 -6.32
CA GLY A 351 -27.50 -13.82 -7.10
C GLY A 351 -28.10 -14.95 -7.93
N SER A 352 -29.27 -14.68 -8.53
CA SER A 352 -29.98 -15.67 -9.34
C SER A 352 -29.42 -15.76 -10.76
N VAL A 353 -29.64 -16.90 -11.42
CA VAL A 353 -29.18 -17.12 -12.80
C VAL A 353 -29.78 -16.08 -13.75
N GLU A 354 -31.04 -15.72 -13.56
CA GLU A 354 -31.75 -14.73 -14.38
C GLU A 354 -31.12 -13.33 -14.28
N ASN A 355 -30.68 -12.93 -13.08
CA ASN A 355 -30.00 -11.65 -12.89
C ASN A 355 -28.66 -11.62 -13.62
N TRP A 356 -27.92 -12.72 -13.56
CA TRP A 356 -26.65 -12.86 -14.29
C TRP A 356 -26.87 -12.82 -15.80
N GLU A 357 -27.81 -13.60 -16.33
CA GLU A 357 -28.13 -13.58 -17.76
C GLU A 357 -28.54 -12.18 -18.24
N ALA A 358 -29.32 -11.45 -17.46
CA ALA A 358 -29.71 -10.08 -17.77
C ALA A 358 -28.50 -9.11 -17.76
N ALA A 359 -27.61 -9.22 -16.76
CA ALA A 359 -26.45 -8.35 -16.65
C ALA A 359 -25.39 -8.64 -17.72
N GLU A 360 -25.11 -9.92 -18.00
CA GLU A 360 -24.16 -10.37 -19.03
C GLU A 360 -24.67 -9.98 -20.43
N LYS A 361 -25.98 -10.09 -20.67
CA LYS A 361 -26.58 -9.61 -21.91
C LYS A 361 -26.47 -8.10 -22.03
N ALA A 362 -26.76 -7.34 -20.97
CA ALA A 362 -26.73 -5.89 -21.01
C ALA A 362 -25.32 -5.34 -21.30
N ILE A 363 -24.28 -5.93 -20.70
CA ILE A 363 -22.89 -5.48 -20.91
C ILE A 363 -22.42 -5.75 -22.35
N ILE A 364 -22.76 -6.92 -22.90
CA ILE A 364 -22.41 -7.30 -24.29
C ILE A 364 -23.17 -6.44 -25.30
N GLU A 365 -24.48 -6.24 -25.11
CA GLU A 365 -25.27 -5.41 -26.03
C GLU A 365 -24.87 -3.94 -25.97
N ALA A 366 -24.44 -3.43 -24.82
CA ALA A 366 -23.99 -2.06 -24.68
C ALA A 366 -22.65 -1.81 -25.37
N THR A 367 -21.67 -2.72 -25.23
CA THR A 367 -20.36 -2.57 -25.91
C THR A 367 -20.49 -2.73 -27.43
N GLN A 368 -21.39 -3.61 -27.90
CA GLN A 368 -21.71 -3.74 -29.32
C GLN A 368 -22.39 -2.48 -29.90
N GLU A 369 -23.30 -1.86 -29.14
CA GLU A 369 -24.02 -0.66 -29.58
C GLU A 369 -23.09 0.53 -29.85
N VAL A 370 -21.99 0.63 -29.09
CA VAL A 370 -20.98 1.69 -29.29
C VAL A 370 -19.80 1.25 -30.16
N GLU A 371 -19.90 0.08 -30.80
CA GLU A 371 -18.87 -0.49 -31.68
C GLU A 371 -17.48 -0.57 -30.99
N MET A 372 -17.46 -0.87 -29.69
CA MET A 372 -16.21 -0.97 -28.92
C MET A 372 -15.54 -2.32 -29.17
N GLU A 373 -14.25 -2.30 -29.50
CA GLU A 373 -13.45 -3.51 -29.58
C GLU A 373 -13.20 -4.08 -28.17
N THR A 374 -13.68 -5.30 -27.93
CA THR A 374 -13.60 -5.96 -26.61
C THR A 374 -13.06 -7.39 -26.72
N VAL A 375 -12.35 -7.83 -25.68
CA VAL A 375 -12.02 -9.24 -25.43
C VAL A 375 -12.94 -9.79 -24.35
N THR A 376 -13.48 -11.00 -24.51
CA THR A 376 -14.35 -11.61 -23.49
C THR A 376 -13.58 -12.69 -22.75
N GLU A 377 -13.56 -12.61 -21.42
CA GLU A 377 -12.91 -13.58 -20.54
C GLU A 377 -13.92 -14.18 -19.56
N LEU A 378 -13.93 -15.52 -19.45
CA LEU A 378 -14.79 -16.25 -18.52
C LEU A 378 -14.08 -16.43 -17.18
N GLY A 379 -14.81 -16.29 -16.08
CA GLY A 379 -14.32 -16.51 -14.73
C GLY A 379 -13.66 -15.30 -14.06
N GLU A 380 -13.47 -14.22 -14.82
CA GLU A 380 -12.90 -12.96 -14.35
C GLU A 380 -13.94 -12.00 -13.77
N ALA A 381 -15.25 -12.32 -13.80
CA ALA A 381 -16.27 -11.45 -13.23
C ALA A 381 -16.10 -11.24 -11.71
N ALA A 382 -16.59 -10.10 -11.21
CA ALA A 382 -16.72 -9.89 -9.78
C ALA A 382 -17.75 -10.86 -9.19
N PHE A 383 -17.65 -11.18 -7.90
CA PHE A 383 -18.57 -12.14 -7.29
C PHE A 383 -20.05 -11.71 -7.34
N TYR A 384 -20.33 -10.42 -7.54
CA TYR A 384 -21.67 -9.82 -7.57
C TYR A 384 -22.15 -9.38 -8.95
N GLY A 385 -21.39 -9.60 -10.03
CA GLY A 385 -21.83 -9.26 -11.39
C GLY A 385 -20.70 -9.22 -12.42
N PRO A 386 -21.04 -9.17 -13.73
CA PRO A 386 -20.06 -8.99 -14.79
C PRO A 386 -19.45 -7.59 -14.75
N LYS A 387 -18.27 -7.42 -15.35
CA LYS A 387 -17.57 -6.14 -15.40
C LYS A 387 -16.97 -5.88 -16.79
N LEU A 388 -16.82 -4.60 -17.10
CA LEU A 388 -16.09 -4.12 -18.27
C LEU A 388 -14.83 -3.44 -17.75
N ASP A 389 -13.69 -4.09 -17.94
CA ASP A 389 -12.39 -3.60 -17.49
C ASP A 389 -11.70 -2.84 -18.62
N PHE A 390 -11.15 -1.66 -18.31
CA PHE A 390 -10.32 -0.88 -19.22
C PHE A 390 -8.86 -1.08 -18.83
N MET A 391 -8.16 -1.93 -19.59
CA MET A 391 -6.75 -2.21 -19.36
C MET A 391 -5.88 -1.23 -20.13
N VAL A 392 -5.13 -0.40 -19.40
CA VAL A 392 -4.11 0.50 -19.94
C VAL A 392 -2.73 -0.09 -19.70
N ARG A 393 -1.84 0.02 -20.70
CA ARG A 393 -0.43 -0.35 -20.52
C ARG A 393 0.27 0.71 -19.69
N ASP A 394 1.09 0.27 -18.76
CA ASP A 394 1.90 1.17 -17.96
C ASP A 394 3.26 1.41 -18.64
N ALA A 395 4.18 2.06 -17.94
CA ALA A 395 5.52 2.33 -18.48
C ALA A 395 6.42 1.07 -18.54
N LEU A 396 5.98 -0.05 -17.95
CA LEU A 396 6.72 -1.31 -17.86
C LEU A 396 6.29 -2.33 -18.93
N GLY A 397 5.10 -2.20 -19.52
CA GLY A 397 4.66 -3.02 -20.66
C GLY A 397 3.16 -3.23 -20.73
#